data_AF-A0A0G1XSZ3-F1
#
_entry.id   AF-A0A0G1XSZ3-F1
#
_cell.length_a   1.000
_cell.length_b   1.000
_cell.length_c   1.000
_cell.angle_alpha   90.00
_cell.angle_beta   90.00
_cell.angle_gamma   90.00
#
_symmetry.space_group_name_H-M   'P 1'
#
loop_
_entity.id
_entity.type
_entity.pdbx_description
1 polymer ?
#
loop_
_entity_poly.entity_id
_entity_poly.type
_entity_poly.pdbx_seq_one_letter_code
_entity_poly.pdbx_strand_id
1 'polypeptide(L)'
;MSYGLKARYTAPMLQAPFYDPTKSYEENYNAGPFGAFADERVFAQKGEPKADFLGHNVYAPFGIPAGPLLNSKFCKAAFEKGFDICVYKTVRSDAFPCHPFPNVLAIHPEGDLTLEVLKKPLVADTTYAEPLSITNSFGVPSKPAAVWQEDAKKAVQSAGKGQVLVLSFMGTVK
;
A
#
# COMPACT_ATOMS: atom_id res chain seq x y z
N MET A 1 27.32 -13.17 2.59
CA MET A 1 26.72 -13.04 3.94
C MET A 1 25.61 -12.00 3.86
N SER A 2 24.35 -12.43 3.74
CA SER A 2 23.19 -11.53 3.76
C SER A 2 22.89 -11.19 5.22
N TYR A 3 23.26 -9.98 5.66
CA TYR A 3 22.70 -9.40 6.87
C TYR A 3 21.26 -9.01 6.54
N GLY A 4 20.35 -9.97 6.58
CA GLY A 4 18.92 -9.73 6.38
C GLY A 4 18.42 -8.74 7.43
N LEU A 5 17.82 -7.64 6.97
CA LEU A 5 17.20 -6.65 7.84
C LEU A 5 16.12 -7.35 8.67
N LYS A 6 16.28 -7.44 9.99
CA LYS A 6 15.26 -8.00 10.88
C LYS A 6 14.42 -6.86 11.43
N ALA A 7 13.17 -6.75 11.00
CA ALA A 7 12.21 -5.90 11.68
C ALA A 7 12.06 -6.36 13.14
N ARG A 8 12.10 -5.40 14.06
CA ARG A 8 11.73 -5.63 15.45
C ARG A 8 10.40 -4.96 15.69
N TYR A 9 9.38 -5.76 15.94
CA TYR A 9 8.07 -5.32 16.38
C TYR A 9 8.02 -5.43 17.90
N THR A 10 7.86 -4.32 18.62
CA THR A 10 7.68 -4.34 20.07
C THR A 10 6.21 -4.64 20.40
N ALA A 11 5.96 -5.78 21.05
CA ALA A 11 4.62 -6.37 21.27
C ALA A 11 3.68 -5.52 22.16
N PRO A 12 2.32 -5.70 22.07
CA PRO A 12 1.62 -6.76 21.34
C PRO A 12 0.73 -6.33 20.15
N MET A 13 0.74 -5.06 19.69
CA MET A 13 -0.38 -4.55 18.85
C MET A 13 -0.19 -4.53 17.32
N LEU A 14 1.03 -4.56 16.79
CA LEU A 14 1.19 -4.58 15.33
C LEU A 14 0.96 -5.98 14.76
N GLN A 15 -0.20 -6.19 14.14
CA GLN A 15 -0.42 -7.35 13.28
C GLN A 15 0.61 -7.35 12.13
N ALA A 16 0.91 -8.55 11.60
CA ALA A 16 1.76 -8.67 10.43
C ALA A 16 1.19 -7.83 9.27
N PRO A 17 1.94 -6.86 8.74
CA PRO A 17 1.44 -5.98 7.69
C PRO A 17 1.25 -6.75 6.39
N PHE A 18 0.31 -6.30 5.55
CA PHE A 18 0.12 -6.90 4.22
C PHE A 18 1.21 -6.53 3.21
N TYR A 19 2.06 -5.56 3.55
CA TYR A 19 3.32 -5.23 2.90
C TYR A 19 4.45 -5.43 3.92
N ASP A 20 5.45 -6.26 3.62
CA ASP A 20 6.56 -6.55 4.52
C ASP A 20 7.70 -5.52 4.28
N PRO A 21 7.96 -4.61 5.24
CA PRO A 21 8.98 -3.57 5.06
C PRO A 21 10.42 -4.11 5.14
N THR A 22 10.61 -5.38 5.53
CA THR A 22 11.92 -6.05 5.49
C THR A 22 12.28 -6.62 4.13
N LYS A 23 11.32 -6.62 3.20
CA LYS A 23 11.45 -7.11 1.82
C LYS A 23 11.60 -5.97 0.82
N SER A 24 12.29 -6.24 -0.28
CA SER A 24 12.36 -5.31 -1.41
C SER A 24 10.97 -5.06 -2.02
N TYR A 25 10.86 -4.00 -2.81
CA TYR A 25 9.64 -3.74 -3.59
C TYR A 25 9.26 -4.94 -4.47
N GLU A 26 10.23 -5.54 -5.18
CA GLU A 26 10.02 -6.68 -6.07
C GLU A 26 9.60 -7.94 -5.31
N GLU A 27 10.19 -8.20 -4.14
CA GLU A 27 9.81 -9.31 -3.28
C GLU A 27 8.36 -9.17 -2.80
N ASN A 28 7.95 -7.98 -2.36
CA ASN A 28 6.57 -7.67 -2.01
C ASN A 28 5.63 -7.79 -3.21
N TYR A 29 6.01 -7.23 -4.37
CA TYR A 29 5.22 -7.27 -5.60
C TYR A 29 4.93 -8.71 -6.04
N ASN A 30 5.92 -9.61 -5.93
CA ASN A 30 5.80 -10.99 -6.39
C ASN A 30 5.08 -11.90 -5.40
N ALA A 31 5.39 -11.78 -4.11
CA ALA A 31 4.99 -12.74 -3.08
C ALA A 31 3.83 -12.28 -2.17
N GLY A 32 3.54 -10.98 -2.10
CA GLY A 32 2.44 -10.46 -1.29
C GLY A 32 1.05 -10.59 -1.97
N PRO A 33 -0.02 -10.12 -1.30
CA PRO A 33 -0.02 -9.52 0.04
C PRO A 33 0.24 -10.55 1.15
N PHE A 34 0.53 -10.07 2.36
CA PHE A 34 0.80 -10.90 3.54
C PHE A 34 -0.23 -10.68 4.67
N GLY A 35 -0.02 -11.35 5.80
CA GLY A 35 -0.77 -11.13 7.03
C GLY A 35 -2.28 -11.34 6.85
N ALA A 36 -3.08 -10.43 7.38
CA ALA A 36 -4.54 -10.51 7.30
C ALA A 36 -5.08 -10.54 5.86
N PHE A 37 -4.33 -10.03 4.87
CA PHE A 37 -4.75 -10.03 3.47
C PHE A 37 -4.40 -11.34 2.74
N ALA A 38 -3.75 -12.28 3.41
CA ALA A 38 -3.40 -13.60 2.85
C ALA A 38 -4.27 -14.75 3.39
N ASP A 39 -5.20 -14.49 4.32
CA ASP A 39 -5.96 -15.55 5.01
C ASP A 39 -7.21 -16.05 4.26
N GLU A 40 -7.45 -15.56 3.03
CA GLU A 40 -8.58 -15.89 2.14
C GLU A 40 -9.98 -15.57 2.71
N ARG A 41 -10.10 -14.94 3.88
CA ARG A 41 -11.40 -14.60 4.46
C ARG A 41 -12.02 -13.41 3.74
N VAL A 42 -13.23 -13.60 3.22
CA VAL A 42 -14.03 -12.57 2.59
C VAL A 42 -15.03 -11.97 3.58
N PHE A 43 -14.99 -10.66 3.74
CA PHE A 43 -15.94 -9.88 4.51
C PHE A 43 -17.25 -9.73 3.72
N ALA A 44 -18.35 -10.20 4.30
CA ALA A 44 -19.67 -10.09 3.70
C ALA A 44 -20.35 -8.78 4.09
N GLN A 45 -20.43 -7.83 3.16
CA GLN A 45 -21.20 -6.60 3.32
C GLN A 45 -22.69 -6.91 3.54
N LYS A 46 -23.36 -6.12 4.38
CA LYS A 46 -24.80 -6.26 4.67
C LYS A 46 -25.59 -5.09 4.08
N GLY A 47 -26.72 -5.40 3.44
CA GLY A 47 -27.62 -4.39 2.89
C GLY A 47 -27.14 -3.83 1.54
N GLU A 48 -27.55 -2.59 1.24
CA GLU A 48 -27.27 -1.89 -0.02
C GLU A 48 -26.29 -0.74 0.19
N PRO A 49 -25.37 -0.49 -0.76
CA PRO A 49 -24.51 0.69 -0.71
C PRO A 49 -25.35 1.96 -0.92
N LYS A 50 -25.12 2.98 -0.09
CA LYS A 50 -25.95 4.20 -0.05
C LYS A 50 -25.15 5.50 0.03
N ALA A 51 -23.86 5.42 0.37
CA ALA A 51 -23.00 6.59 0.39
C ALA A 51 -22.55 6.92 -1.03
N ASP A 52 -22.68 8.17 -1.45
CA ASP A 52 -22.14 8.61 -2.74
C ASP A 52 -20.62 8.81 -2.62
N PHE A 53 -19.89 8.22 -3.56
CA PHE A 53 -18.50 8.52 -3.84
C PHE A 53 -18.34 8.80 -5.33
N LEU A 54 -18.36 10.08 -5.69
CA LEU A 54 -18.17 10.54 -7.08
C LEU A 54 -19.18 9.92 -8.05
N GLY A 55 -20.45 9.78 -7.64
CA GLY A 55 -21.50 9.16 -8.45
C GLY A 55 -21.57 7.64 -8.35
N HIS A 56 -20.71 7.01 -7.55
CA HIS A 56 -20.78 5.58 -7.24
C HIS A 56 -21.32 5.36 -5.82
N ASN A 57 -22.34 4.52 -5.69
CA ASN A 57 -22.83 4.12 -4.37
C ASN A 57 -21.83 3.13 -3.74
N VAL A 58 -21.34 3.44 -2.54
CA VAL A 58 -20.50 2.59 -1.68
C VAL A 58 -21.16 2.32 -0.33
N TYR A 59 -20.70 1.31 0.42
CA TYR A 59 -21.20 1.04 1.79
C TYR A 59 -20.67 2.08 2.79
N ALA A 60 -19.39 2.41 2.67
CA ALA A 60 -18.71 3.46 3.41
C ALA A 60 -17.69 4.17 2.50
N PRO A 61 -17.53 5.50 2.59
CA PRO A 61 -16.50 6.23 1.86
C PRO A 61 -15.11 6.02 2.52
N PHE A 62 -14.68 4.77 2.64
CA PHE A 62 -13.48 4.34 3.35
C PHE A 62 -12.66 3.36 2.50
N GLY A 63 -11.34 3.47 2.60
CA GLY A 63 -10.46 2.87 1.61
C GLY A 63 -8.99 2.85 1.96
N ILE A 64 -8.19 2.29 1.04
CA ILE A 64 -6.73 2.23 1.11
C ILE A 64 -6.15 3.15 0.03
N PRO A 65 -5.27 4.10 0.39
CA PRO A 65 -4.68 5.04 -0.57
C PRO A 65 -3.67 4.37 -1.51
N ALA A 66 -3.22 5.11 -2.53
CA ALA A 66 -2.19 4.62 -3.44
C ALA A 66 -0.88 4.35 -2.69
N GLY A 67 -0.15 3.33 -3.15
CA GLY A 67 1.16 2.96 -2.61
C GLY A 67 1.17 1.52 -2.09
N PRO A 68 0.43 1.20 -1.01
CA PRO A 68 0.43 -0.13 -0.42
C PRO A 68 -0.19 -1.24 -1.30
N LEU A 69 -1.14 -0.88 -2.19
CA LEU A 69 -1.78 -1.84 -3.09
C LEU A 69 -0.99 -1.99 -4.40
N LEU A 70 -0.03 -2.91 -4.41
CA LEU A 70 1.00 -3.01 -5.46
C LEU A 70 0.51 -3.52 -6.82
N ASN A 71 -0.51 -4.36 -6.84
CA ASN A 71 -1.06 -5.01 -8.02
C ASN A 71 -2.45 -5.60 -7.72
N SER A 72 -3.04 -6.30 -8.69
CA SER A 72 -4.38 -6.86 -8.58
C SER A 72 -4.56 -7.82 -7.41
N LYS A 73 -3.52 -8.52 -6.95
CA LYS A 73 -3.61 -9.42 -5.78
C LYS A 73 -3.88 -8.63 -4.51
N PHE A 74 -3.19 -7.50 -4.35
CA PHE A 74 -3.37 -6.62 -3.19
C PHE A 74 -4.74 -5.95 -3.23
N CYS A 75 -5.18 -5.44 -4.40
CA CYS A 75 -6.50 -4.84 -4.55
C CYS A 75 -7.62 -5.85 -4.28
N LYS A 76 -7.53 -7.06 -4.83
CA LYS A 76 -8.49 -8.14 -4.57
C LYS A 76 -8.60 -8.44 -3.08
N ALA A 77 -7.47 -8.62 -2.40
CA ALA A 77 -7.47 -8.89 -0.96
C ALA A 77 -8.10 -7.73 -0.16
N ALA A 78 -7.82 -6.48 -0.53
CA ALA A 78 -8.43 -5.32 0.12
C ALA A 78 -9.96 -5.28 -0.09
N PHE A 79 -10.45 -5.52 -1.31
CA PHE A 79 -11.88 -5.63 -1.57
C PHE A 79 -12.52 -6.77 -0.79
N GLU A 80 -11.86 -7.93 -0.71
CA GLU A 80 -12.30 -9.07 0.09
C GLU A 80 -12.31 -8.74 1.59
N LYS A 81 -11.55 -7.75 2.07
CA LYS A 81 -11.65 -7.24 3.45
C LYS A 81 -12.71 -6.17 3.66
N GLY A 82 -13.50 -5.85 2.64
CA GLY A 82 -14.60 -4.90 2.74
C GLY A 82 -14.17 -3.44 2.64
N PHE A 83 -12.95 -3.15 2.15
CA PHE A 83 -12.60 -1.78 1.78
C PHE A 83 -13.33 -1.42 0.50
N ASP A 84 -14.08 -0.33 0.52
CA ASP A 84 -14.90 0.04 -0.64
C ASP A 84 -14.11 0.84 -1.67
N ILE A 85 -13.14 1.64 -1.23
CA ILE A 85 -12.33 2.48 -2.11
C ILE A 85 -10.89 1.97 -2.11
N CYS A 86 -10.50 1.22 -3.14
CA CYS A 86 -9.11 0.77 -3.29
C CYS A 86 -8.39 1.60 -4.34
N VAL A 87 -7.31 2.30 -3.95
CA VAL A 87 -6.51 3.06 -4.91
C VAL A 87 -5.33 2.20 -5.37
N TYR A 88 -5.33 1.83 -6.64
CA TYR A 88 -4.23 1.10 -7.26
C TYR A 88 -2.94 1.94 -7.18
N LYS A 89 -1.79 1.31 -6.88
CA LYS A 89 -0.53 2.05 -6.77
C LYS A 89 -0.29 2.98 -7.96
N THR A 90 0.24 4.17 -7.70
CA THR A 90 0.55 5.13 -8.78
C THR A 90 1.49 4.50 -9.78
N VAL A 91 1.09 4.46 -11.05
CA VAL A 91 1.90 3.94 -12.17
C VAL A 91 2.38 5.07 -13.06
N ARG A 92 3.46 4.83 -13.80
CA ARG A 92 3.97 5.74 -14.82
C ARG A 92 3.58 5.29 -16.22
N SER A 93 3.66 6.21 -17.18
CA SER A 93 3.44 5.93 -18.61
C SER A 93 4.44 4.94 -19.22
N ASP A 94 5.61 4.76 -18.61
CA ASP A 94 6.65 3.82 -19.01
C ASP A 94 7.25 3.14 -17.77
N ALA A 95 8.05 2.09 -17.99
CA ALA A 95 8.75 1.41 -16.91
C ALA A 95 9.70 2.35 -16.17
N PHE A 96 9.75 2.21 -14.84
CA PHE A 96 10.64 2.99 -13.99
C PHE A 96 11.09 2.14 -12.80
N PRO A 97 12.39 2.11 -12.46
CA PRO A 97 12.90 1.26 -11.39
C PRO A 97 12.47 1.74 -10.01
N CYS A 98 12.47 0.83 -9.03
CA CYS A 98 12.41 1.21 -7.62
C CYS A 98 13.76 1.78 -7.20
N HIS A 99 13.78 2.72 -6.25
CA HIS A 99 15.03 3.07 -5.59
C HIS A 99 15.60 1.88 -4.79
N PRO A 100 16.92 1.86 -4.52
CA PRO A 100 17.55 0.81 -3.73
C PRO A 100 16.85 0.59 -2.37
N PHE A 101 16.72 -0.68 -1.99
CA PHE A 101 16.27 -1.08 -0.66
C PHE A 101 17.25 -0.57 0.43
N PRO A 102 16.78 -0.17 1.62
CA PRO A 102 15.41 -0.23 2.15
C PRO A 102 14.48 0.89 1.66
N ASN A 103 13.20 0.55 1.43
CA ASN A 103 12.21 1.50 0.92
C ASN A 103 11.23 2.03 1.97
N VAL A 104 11.10 1.37 3.12
CA VAL A 104 10.21 1.77 4.23
C VAL A 104 10.97 1.63 5.53
N LEU A 105 11.10 2.72 6.28
CA LEU A 105 11.77 2.73 7.59
C LEU A 105 10.87 3.40 8.62
N ALA A 106 11.01 2.98 9.88
CA ALA A 106 10.34 3.63 11.00
C ALA A 106 11.04 4.94 11.34
N ILE A 107 10.26 5.94 11.75
CA ILE A 107 10.75 7.17 12.38
C ILE A 107 10.00 7.38 13.69
N HIS A 108 10.63 8.05 14.64
CA HIS A 108 10.11 8.19 16.00
C HIS A 108 10.05 9.67 16.41
N PRO A 109 9.16 10.48 15.78
CA PRO A 109 9.07 11.89 16.10
C PRO A 109 8.47 12.10 17.50
N GLU A 110 9.04 13.04 18.24
CA GLU A 110 8.43 13.56 19.47
C GLU A 110 7.45 14.68 19.09
N GLY A 111 6.16 14.33 18.98
CA GLY A 111 5.11 15.27 18.58
C GLY A 111 5.15 15.62 17.09
N ASP A 112 4.70 16.83 16.75
CA ASP A 112 4.52 17.25 15.35
C ASP A 112 5.85 17.57 14.64
N LEU A 113 5.97 17.12 13.39
CA LEU A 113 7.11 17.43 12.50
C LEU A 113 7.01 18.87 11.95
N THR A 114 7.24 19.86 12.81
CA THR A 114 7.28 21.28 12.42
C THR A 114 8.55 21.64 11.64
N LEU A 115 8.52 22.75 10.90
CA LEU A 115 9.70 23.24 10.16
C LEU A 115 10.92 23.47 11.07
N GLU A 116 10.70 23.85 12.34
CA GLU A 116 11.77 24.03 13.33
C GLU A 116 12.40 22.69 13.74
N VAL A 117 11.59 21.65 13.95
CA VAL A 117 12.06 20.29 14.24
C VAL A 117 12.88 19.74 13.07
N LEU A 118 12.42 19.99 11.84
CA LEU A 118 13.05 19.53 10.60
C LEU A 118 14.36 20.25 10.25
N LYS A 119 14.79 21.25 11.03
CA LYS A 119 16.16 21.79 10.95
C LYS A 119 17.22 20.76 11.36
N LYS A 120 16.82 19.71 12.08
CA LYS A 120 17.67 18.56 12.40
C LYS A 120 17.23 17.35 11.56
N PRO A 121 18.18 16.51 11.09
CA PRO A 121 17.82 15.29 10.38
C PRO A 121 16.98 14.36 11.26
N LEU A 122 15.96 13.73 10.67
CA LEU A 122 15.25 12.62 11.29
C LEU A 122 16.06 11.34 11.10
N VAL A 123 16.22 10.58 12.19
CA VAL A 123 16.86 9.26 12.16
C VAL A 123 15.77 8.22 11.92
N ALA A 124 16.00 7.37 10.93
CA ALA A 124 15.11 6.26 10.60
C ALA A 124 15.77 4.93 10.95
N ASP A 125 14.98 3.96 11.39
CA ASP A 125 15.44 2.63 11.75
C ASP A 125 14.43 1.53 11.36
N THR A 126 14.66 0.31 11.85
CA THR A 126 13.87 -0.89 11.55
C THR A 126 13.08 -1.39 12.76
N THR A 127 12.86 -0.52 13.74
CA THR A 127 12.08 -0.78 14.95
C THR A 127 10.70 -0.19 14.73
N TYR A 128 9.74 -1.01 14.30
CA TYR A 128 8.37 -0.56 14.06
C TYR A 128 7.60 -0.67 15.37
N ALA A 129 7.16 0.47 15.91
CA ALA A 129 6.46 0.58 17.19
C ALA A 129 5.26 1.53 17.06
N GLU A 130 4.30 1.40 17.98
CA GLU A 130 3.17 2.33 18.07
C GLU A 130 3.51 3.56 18.94
N PRO A 131 3.01 4.76 18.60
CA PRO A 131 2.27 5.09 17.38
C PRO A 131 3.16 5.01 16.13
N LEU A 132 2.66 4.31 15.10
CA LEU A 132 3.47 3.98 13.92
C LEU A 132 3.66 5.20 13.02
N SER A 133 4.91 5.58 12.81
CA SER A 133 5.32 6.57 11.82
C SER A 133 6.39 5.97 10.91
N ILE A 134 6.25 6.18 9.60
CA ILE A 134 7.17 5.66 8.60
C ILE A 134 7.63 6.75 7.64
N THR A 135 8.82 6.56 7.08
CA THR A 135 9.27 7.23 5.87
C THR A 135 9.39 6.21 4.75
N ASN A 136 9.24 6.66 3.49
CA ASN A 136 9.42 5.80 2.34
C ASN A 136 10.18 6.48 1.19
N SER A 137 10.78 5.67 0.34
CA SER A 137 11.66 6.13 -0.73
C SER A 137 11.48 5.35 -2.04
N PHE A 138 10.26 4.96 -2.43
CA PHE A 138 10.05 4.05 -3.57
C PHE A 138 10.41 4.63 -4.95
N GLY A 139 10.08 5.91 -5.22
CA GLY A 139 10.29 6.52 -6.54
C GLY A 139 9.23 6.20 -7.61
N VAL A 140 8.06 5.68 -7.20
CA VAL A 140 6.96 5.26 -8.10
C VAL A 140 7.43 4.20 -9.12
N PRO A 141 7.93 3.04 -8.65
CA PRO A 141 8.38 1.95 -9.51
C PRO A 141 7.25 1.44 -10.36
N SER A 142 7.44 1.35 -11.67
CA SER A 142 6.39 1.01 -12.62
C SER A 142 6.85 -0.10 -13.55
N LYS A 143 6.00 -1.11 -13.74
CA LYS A 143 6.15 -2.05 -14.86
C LYS A 143 5.84 -1.33 -16.18
N PRO A 144 6.17 -1.90 -17.35
CA PRO A 144 5.73 -1.35 -18.64
C PRO A 144 4.20 -1.18 -18.70
N ALA A 145 3.72 -0.22 -19.49
CA ALA A 145 2.30 0.11 -19.58
C ALA A 145 1.40 -1.09 -19.87
N ALA A 146 1.78 -1.91 -20.85
CA ALA A 146 1.04 -3.13 -21.19
C ALA A 146 0.89 -4.09 -20.00
N VAL A 147 1.89 -4.16 -19.11
CA VAL A 147 1.85 -5.05 -17.94
C VAL A 147 0.92 -4.51 -16.87
N TRP A 148 1.09 -3.24 -16.47
CA TRP A 148 0.25 -2.69 -15.40
C TRP A 148 -1.18 -2.44 -15.85
N GLN A 149 -1.44 -2.16 -17.13
CA GLN A 149 -2.81 -2.00 -17.63
C GLN A 149 -3.59 -3.30 -17.58
N GLU A 150 -2.98 -4.42 -17.99
CA GLU A 150 -3.60 -5.74 -17.86
C GLU A 150 -3.82 -6.14 -16.41
N ASP A 151 -2.89 -5.81 -15.51
CA ASP A 151 -3.05 -6.05 -14.09
C ASP A 151 -4.14 -5.17 -13.45
N ALA A 152 -4.19 -3.88 -13.79
CA ALA A 152 -5.22 -2.96 -13.33
C ALA A 152 -6.63 -3.40 -13.78
N LYS A 153 -6.78 -3.95 -14.99
CA LYS A 153 -8.06 -4.56 -15.43
C LYS A 153 -8.50 -5.70 -14.50
N LYS A 154 -7.57 -6.58 -14.10
CA LYS A 154 -7.85 -7.65 -13.12
C LYS A 154 -8.24 -7.08 -11.76
N ALA A 155 -7.59 -6.00 -11.34
CA ALA A 155 -7.92 -5.31 -10.09
C ALA A 155 -9.35 -4.74 -10.12
N VAL A 156 -9.75 -4.08 -11.22
CA VAL A 156 -11.13 -3.58 -11.39
C VAL A 156 -12.14 -4.73 -11.35
N GLN A 157 -11.84 -5.85 -12.02
CA GLN A 157 -12.72 -7.03 -12.03
C GLN A 157 -12.91 -7.69 -10.65
N SER A 158 -12.00 -7.43 -9.70
CA SER A 158 -12.12 -7.95 -8.34
C SER A 158 -13.00 -7.11 -7.42
N ALA A 159 -13.42 -5.91 -7.84
CA ALA A 159 -14.32 -5.07 -7.07
C ALA A 159 -15.72 -5.71 -6.97
N GLY A 160 -16.23 -5.81 -5.74
CA GLY A 160 -17.59 -6.26 -5.47
C GLY A 160 -18.62 -5.15 -5.60
N LYS A 161 -19.87 -5.48 -5.26
CA LYS A 161 -20.96 -4.49 -5.14
C LYS A 161 -20.55 -3.41 -4.14
N GLY A 162 -20.79 -2.15 -4.50
CA GLY A 162 -20.50 -1.02 -3.62
C GLY A 162 -19.01 -0.72 -3.44
N GLN A 163 -18.15 -1.25 -4.31
CA GLN A 163 -16.72 -1.03 -4.27
C GLN A 163 -16.21 -0.45 -5.59
N VAL A 164 -15.16 0.35 -5.51
CA VAL A 164 -14.55 1.05 -6.64
C VAL A 164 -13.04 0.96 -6.58
N LEU A 165 -12.42 0.82 -7.76
CA LEU A 165 -10.98 0.98 -7.91
C LEU A 165 -10.67 2.37 -8.45
N VAL A 166 -9.79 3.11 -7.77
CA VAL A 166 -9.25 4.38 -8.27
C VAL A 166 -7.87 4.13 -8.87
N LEU A 167 -7.68 4.50 -10.13
CA LEU A 167 -6.38 4.40 -10.79
C LEU A 167 -5.59 5.70 -10.63
N SER A 168 -4.42 5.62 -10.00
CA SER A 168 -3.46 6.73 -9.94
C SER A 168 -2.39 6.54 -11.01
N PHE A 169 -2.14 7.56 -11.83
CA PHE A 169 -1.10 7.51 -12.86
C PHE A 169 -0.40 8.86 -13.04
N MET A 170 0.82 8.84 -13.59
CA MET A 170 1.57 10.04 -13.93
C MET A 170 2.49 9.83 -15.15
N GLY A 171 3.00 10.92 -15.72
CA GLY A 171 3.99 10.84 -16.79
C GLY A 171 5.35 10.32 -16.31
N THR A 172 6.10 9.71 -17.22
CA THR A 172 7.51 9.37 -17.00
C THR A 172 8.37 10.55 -17.42
N VAL A 173 9.06 11.19 -16.47
CA VAL A 173 10.11 12.16 -16.77
C VAL A 173 11.41 11.38 -16.97
N LYS A 174 12.03 11.52 -18.14
CA LYS A 174 13.31 10.91 -18.50
C LYS A 174 14.36 12.00 -18.62
#